data_AF-A0AAW3ED06-F1
#
_entry.id   AF-A0AAW3ED06-F1
#
_cell.length_a   1.000
_cell.length_b   1.000
_cell.length_c   1.000
_cell.angle_alpha   90.00
_cell.angle_beta   90.00
_cell.angle_gamma   90.00
#
_symmetry.space_group_name_H-M   'P 1'
#
loop_
_entity.id
_entity.type
_entity.pdbx_description
1 polymer ?
#
loop_
_entity_poly.entity_id
_entity_poly.type
_entity_poly.pdbx_seq_one_letter_code
_entity_poly.pdbx_strand_id
1 'polypeptide(L)'
;MELLWRNHDVFFQLLSFSLDMDFSLSQKNSQREYAKYFISYTSVFLVKDVLDLELIERKIGSKAGVFMRLFFNNELISNEFIREVIYKSEFIGRIEGYSEWIEYPLMLAAKSVISFSKEKGIGLNDVIPSSFNISNYLKEYLLSWAYEEGKLSNDAEMYFKLNFDKKYKMISSILENKSY
;
A
#
# COMPACT_ATOMS: atom_id res chain seq x y z
N MET A 1 24.46 7.08 8.83
CA MET A 1 23.59 6.03 8.25
C MET A 1 24.01 5.68 6.82
N GLU A 2 24.31 6.63 5.92
CA GLU A 2 24.78 6.30 4.55
C GLU A 2 26.08 5.47 4.51
N LEU A 3 27.04 5.76 5.40
CA LEU A 3 28.26 4.94 5.53
C LEU A 3 27.94 3.51 6.00
N LEU A 4 26.91 3.35 6.84
CA LEU A 4 26.43 2.04 7.28
C LEU A 4 25.72 1.31 6.15
N TRP A 5 24.87 2.01 5.39
CA TRP A 5 24.21 1.48 4.19
C TRP A 5 25.23 0.93 3.18
N ARG A 6 26.36 1.61 2.97
CA ARG A 6 27.45 1.12 2.10
C ARG A 6 28.13 -0.15 2.63
N ASN A 7 28.06 -0.42 3.93
CA ASN A 7 28.49 -1.69 4.53
C ASN A 7 27.28 -2.62 4.65
N HIS A 8 26.89 -3.22 3.50
CA HIS A 8 25.70 -4.05 3.39
C HIS A 8 25.62 -5.15 4.45
N ASP A 9 26.72 -5.84 4.74
CA ASP A 9 26.68 -6.99 5.65
C ASP A 9 26.26 -6.56 7.08
N VAL A 10 26.89 -5.51 7.61
CA VAL A 10 26.53 -4.98 8.94
C VAL A 10 25.13 -4.36 8.92
N PHE A 11 24.80 -3.63 7.86
CA PHE A 11 23.49 -2.99 7.74
C PHE A 11 22.35 -4.00 7.75
N PHE A 12 22.39 -5.02 6.89
CA PHE A 12 21.31 -5.99 6.77
C PHE A 12 21.20 -6.89 7.99
N GLN A 13 22.32 -7.15 8.69
CA GLN A 13 22.29 -7.81 9.98
C GLN A 13 21.52 -6.98 11.03
N LEU A 14 21.80 -5.68 11.12
CA LEU A 14 21.07 -4.76 12.02
C LEU A 14 19.60 -4.61 11.64
N LEU A 15 19.29 -4.56 10.34
CA LEU A 15 17.91 -4.52 9.85
C LEU A 15 17.16 -5.79 10.23
N SER A 16 17.76 -6.96 10.02
CA SER A 16 17.15 -8.24 10.41
C SER A 16 16.85 -8.27 11.91
N PHE A 17 17.80 -7.89 12.76
CA PHE A 17 17.57 -7.85 14.22
C PHE A 17 16.50 -6.84 14.62
N SER A 18 16.44 -5.70 13.93
CA SER A 18 15.40 -4.70 14.17
C SER A 18 14.01 -5.27 13.84
N LEU A 19 13.90 -6.07 12.79
CA LEU A 19 12.65 -6.70 12.35
C LEU A 19 12.20 -7.87 13.24
N ASP A 20 13.10 -8.46 14.02
CA ASP A 20 12.77 -9.50 15.02
C ASP A 20 12.07 -8.93 16.27
N MET A 21 12.03 -7.60 16.41
CA MET A 21 11.39 -6.95 17.54
C MET A 21 9.87 -6.98 17.39
N ASP A 22 9.17 -7.44 18.43
CA ASP A 22 7.72 -7.35 18.49
C ASP A 22 7.28 -5.90 18.77
N PHE A 23 6.77 -5.24 17.73
CA PHE A 23 6.29 -3.87 17.77
C PHE A 23 4.83 -3.74 18.23
N SER A 24 4.11 -4.86 18.44
CA SER A 24 2.71 -4.87 18.91
C SER A 24 2.59 -4.64 20.42
N LEU A 25 3.66 -4.91 21.17
CA LEU A 25 3.67 -4.78 22.62
C LEU A 25 3.77 -3.31 23.05
N SER A 26 2.82 -2.89 23.89
CA SER A 26 2.66 -1.51 24.37
C SER A 26 3.78 -1.02 25.30
N GLN A 27 4.64 -1.93 25.79
CA GLN A 27 5.76 -1.56 26.65
C GLN A 27 6.87 -0.87 25.84
N LYS A 28 7.12 0.39 26.19
CA LYS A 28 8.22 1.20 25.67
C LYS A 28 9.54 0.69 26.23
N ASN A 29 10.37 0.10 25.37
CA ASN A 29 11.77 -0.21 25.63
C ASN A 29 12.62 0.62 24.65
N SER A 30 13.70 1.24 25.11
CA SER A 30 14.62 2.03 24.28
C SER A 30 15.11 1.27 23.05
N GLN A 31 15.37 -0.04 23.18
CA GLN A 31 15.76 -0.89 22.04
C GLN A 31 14.70 -0.96 20.94
N ARG A 32 13.41 -1.02 21.30
CA ARG A 32 12.31 -1.03 20.33
C ARG A 32 12.20 0.31 19.62
N GLU A 33 12.35 1.41 20.35
CA GLU A 33 12.32 2.75 19.76
C GLU A 33 13.48 2.95 18.78
N TYR A 34 14.68 2.45 19.10
CA TYR A 34 15.81 2.48 18.18
C TYR A 34 15.58 1.60 16.95
N ALA A 35 15.00 0.40 17.10
CA ALA A 35 14.65 -0.46 15.98
C ALA A 35 13.60 0.18 15.06
N LYS A 36 12.53 0.77 15.63
CA LYS A 36 11.53 1.54 14.87
C LYS A 36 12.16 2.70 14.12
N TYR A 37 12.99 3.50 14.80
CA TYR A 37 13.69 4.60 14.18
C TYR A 37 14.58 4.13 13.02
N PHE A 38 15.32 3.04 13.22
CA PHE A 38 16.19 2.47 12.18
C PHE A 38 15.41 2.02 10.94
N ILE A 39 14.27 1.35 11.13
CA ILE A 39 13.40 0.90 10.03
C ILE A 39 12.76 2.10 9.31
N SER A 40 12.21 3.07 10.05
CA SER A 40 11.64 4.28 9.45
C SER A 40 12.69 5.10 8.71
N TYR A 41 13.88 5.27 9.28
CA TYR A 41 14.99 5.96 8.62
C TYR A 41 15.38 5.25 7.32
N THR A 42 15.48 3.92 7.35
CA THR A 42 15.76 3.11 6.16
C THR A 42 14.70 3.33 5.09
N SER A 43 13.43 3.22 5.48
CA SER A 43 12.28 3.35 4.58
C SER A 43 12.23 4.71 3.88
N VAL A 44 12.49 5.79 4.61
CA VAL A 44 12.31 7.16 4.10
C VAL A 44 13.57 7.69 3.41
N PHE A 45 14.75 7.42 3.98
CA PHE A 45 15.98 8.07 3.55
C PHE A 45 16.92 7.19 2.74
N LEU A 46 16.82 5.85 2.86
CA LEU A 46 17.74 4.94 2.18
C LEU A 46 17.10 4.25 0.98
N VAL A 47 15.83 3.85 1.07
CA VAL A 47 15.08 3.33 -0.08
C VAL A 47 14.73 4.49 -1.01
N LYS A 48 15.24 4.46 -2.24
CA LYS A 48 15.02 5.47 -3.27
C LYS A 48 14.18 4.98 -4.44
N ASP A 49 14.24 3.70 -4.71
CA ASP A 49 13.51 3.09 -5.81
C ASP A 49 13.13 1.63 -5.47
N VAL A 50 12.49 0.96 -6.44
CA VAL A 50 12.10 -0.45 -6.31
C VAL A 50 13.32 -1.37 -6.21
N LEU A 51 14.47 -1.03 -6.82
CA LEU A 51 15.68 -1.87 -6.77
C LEU A 51 16.25 -1.96 -5.36
N ASP A 52 16.15 -0.88 -4.58
CA ASP A 52 16.50 -0.90 -3.16
C ASP A 52 15.60 -1.86 -2.36
N LEU A 53 14.29 -1.89 -2.66
CA LEU A 53 13.36 -2.84 -2.04
C LEU A 53 13.69 -4.29 -2.43
N GLU A 54 14.04 -4.53 -3.70
CA GLU A 54 14.49 -5.85 -4.17
C GLU A 54 15.83 -6.26 -3.54
N LEU A 55 16.73 -5.32 -3.28
CA LEU A 55 17.96 -5.59 -2.54
C LEU A 55 17.65 -5.97 -1.09
N ILE A 56 16.76 -5.23 -0.42
CA ILE A 56 16.33 -5.53 0.95
C ILE A 56 15.72 -6.93 0.99
N GLU A 57 14.75 -7.23 0.13
CA GLU A 57 14.08 -8.53 0.05
C GLU A 57 15.09 -9.68 -0.05
N ARG A 58 16.02 -9.61 -1.01
CA ARG A 58 17.07 -10.63 -1.19
C ARG A 58 17.98 -10.80 0.03
N LYS A 59 18.21 -9.74 0.80
CA LYS A 59 19.15 -9.72 1.93
C LYS A 59 18.53 -10.15 3.26
N ILE A 60 17.24 -9.90 3.47
CA ILE A 60 16.54 -10.26 4.73
C ILE A 60 15.61 -11.46 4.59
N GLY A 61 15.36 -11.94 3.36
CA GLY A 61 14.61 -13.16 3.07
C GLY A 61 13.18 -13.13 3.61
N SER A 62 12.79 -14.15 4.38
CA SER A 62 11.43 -14.30 4.94
C SER A 62 10.94 -13.12 5.78
N LYS A 63 11.85 -12.26 6.27
CA LYS A 63 11.48 -11.02 6.99
C LYS A 63 11.00 -9.90 6.07
N ALA A 64 11.08 -10.06 4.75
CA ALA A 64 10.69 -9.04 3.78
C ALA A 64 9.23 -8.60 3.95
N GLY A 65 8.31 -9.54 4.21
CA GLY A 65 6.90 -9.20 4.45
C GLY A 65 6.70 -8.27 5.66
N VAL A 66 7.43 -8.50 6.75
CA VAL A 66 7.40 -7.62 7.94
C VAL A 66 7.94 -6.24 7.60
N PHE A 67 9.06 -6.17 6.87
CA PHE A 67 9.62 -4.91 6.42
C PHE A 67 8.64 -4.13 5.53
N MET A 68 8.04 -4.78 4.52
CA MET A 68 7.07 -4.13 3.62
C MET A 68 5.86 -3.58 4.37
N ARG A 69 5.33 -4.34 5.33
CA ARG A 69 4.25 -3.85 6.20
C ARG A 69 4.63 -2.57 6.95
N LEU A 70 5.84 -2.52 7.52
CA LEU A 70 6.34 -1.33 8.23
C LEU A 70 6.69 -0.18 7.28
N PHE A 71 7.18 -0.50 6.10
CA PHE A 71 7.51 0.44 5.03
C PHE A 71 6.26 1.19 4.55
N PHE A 72 5.13 0.50 4.37
CA PHE A 72 3.89 1.16 3.97
C PHE A 72 3.16 1.84 5.13
N ASN A 73 3.25 1.29 6.35
CA ASN A 73 2.56 1.83 7.53
C ASN A 73 3.25 3.04 8.17
N ASN A 74 4.44 3.45 7.72
CA ASN A 74 5.14 4.58 8.34
C ASN A 74 4.56 5.96 7.96
N GLU A 75 3.66 6.04 6.97
CA GLU A 75 2.99 7.27 6.51
C GLU A 75 3.93 8.39 5.98
N LEU A 76 5.22 8.09 5.82
CA LEU A 76 6.25 9.05 5.39
C LEU A 76 6.69 8.84 3.93
N ILE A 77 6.22 7.75 3.29
CA ILE A 77 6.51 7.46 1.88
C ILE A 77 5.51 8.20 0.98
N SER A 78 6.00 8.77 -0.13
CA SER A 78 5.14 9.49 -1.07
C SER A 78 4.17 8.55 -1.79
N ASN A 79 2.95 9.03 -2.05
CA ASN A 79 1.96 8.27 -2.81
C ASN A 79 2.44 7.88 -4.22
N GLU A 80 3.28 8.72 -4.84
CA GLU A 80 3.91 8.43 -6.12
C GLU A 80 4.78 7.18 -6.04
N PHE A 81 5.65 7.09 -5.02
CA PHE A 81 6.52 5.94 -4.86
C PHE A 81 5.72 4.68 -4.47
N ILE A 82 4.68 4.81 -3.63
CA ILE A 82 3.76 3.70 -3.34
C ILE A 82 3.17 3.13 -4.64
N ARG A 83 2.71 3.99 -5.56
CA ARG A 83 2.16 3.54 -6.85
C ARG A 83 3.23 2.85 -7.70
N GLU A 84 4.43 3.40 -7.77
CA GLU A 84 5.55 2.78 -8.51
C GLU A 84 5.80 1.34 -8.03
N VAL A 85 5.82 1.13 -6.72
CA VAL A 85 5.98 -0.21 -6.12
C VAL A 85 4.80 -1.11 -6.43
N ILE A 86 3.55 -0.62 -6.30
CA ILE A 86 2.33 -1.41 -6.59
C ILE A 86 2.29 -1.89 -8.05
N TYR A 87 2.77 -1.10 -9.01
CA TYR A 87 2.83 -1.51 -10.42
C TYR A 87 3.86 -2.61 -10.69
N LYS A 88 4.73 -2.95 -9.71
CA LYS A 88 5.65 -4.09 -9.77
C LYS A 88 5.01 -5.31 -9.13
N SER A 89 3.85 -5.72 -9.65
CA SER A 89 3.05 -6.82 -9.08
C SER A 89 3.80 -8.15 -9.00
N GLU A 90 4.68 -8.44 -9.96
CA GLU A 90 5.53 -9.63 -9.91
C GLU A 90 6.51 -9.59 -8.74
N PHE A 91 7.08 -8.43 -8.41
CA PHE A 91 7.96 -8.27 -7.26
C PHE A 91 7.19 -8.50 -5.97
N ILE A 92 6.06 -7.82 -5.79
CA ILE A 92 5.20 -7.96 -4.61
C ILE A 92 4.74 -9.40 -4.42
N GLY A 93 4.31 -10.07 -5.50
CA GLY A 93 3.82 -11.44 -5.45
C GLY A 93 4.88 -12.47 -5.03
N ARG A 94 6.17 -12.14 -5.11
CA ARG A 94 7.28 -12.99 -4.61
C ARG A 94 7.51 -12.86 -3.11
N ILE A 95 7.02 -11.80 -2.48
CA ILE A 95 7.26 -11.55 -1.06
C ILE A 95 6.36 -12.47 -0.23
N GLU A 96 6.99 -13.23 0.68
CA GLU A 96 6.27 -14.13 1.59
C GLU A 96 5.22 -13.37 2.41
N GLY A 97 4.01 -13.94 2.49
CA GLY A 97 2.90 -13.34 3.23
C GLY A 97 2.30 -12.09 2.58
N TYR A 98 2.54 -11.81 1.29
CA TYR A 98 2.03 -10.58 0.65
C TYR A 98 0.52 -10.36 0.85
N SER A 99 -0.28 -11.42 0.81
CA SER A 99 -1.73 -11.36 0.99
C SER A 99 -2.16 -10.80 2.36
N GLU A 100 -1.28 -10.85 3.37
CA GLU A 100 -1.57 -10.36 4.72
C GLU A 100 -1.43 -8.84 4.85
N TRP A 101 -0.70 -8.19 3.95
CA TRP A 101 -0.37 -6.77 4.07
C TRP A 101 -0.65 -5.93 2.81
N ILE A 102 -0.88 -6.54 1.65
CA ILE A 102 -1.00 -5.84 0.35
C ILE A 102 -2.24 -4.94 0.23
N GLU A 103 -3.31 -5.21 0.97
CA GLU A 103 -4.55 -4.43 0.88
C GLU A 103 -4.37 -2.98 1.29
N TYR A 104 -3.55 -2.70 2.31
CA TYR A 104 -3.30 -1.34 2.79
C TYR A 104 -2.59 -0.44 1.76
N PRO A 105 -1.43 -0.83 1.18
CA PRO A 105 -0.80 -0.02 0.14
C PRO A 105 -1.63 0.08 -1.15
N LEU A 106 -2.45 -0.92 -1.48
CA LEU A 106 -3.42 -0.81 -2.57
C LEU A 106 -4.48 0.25 -2.28
N MET A 107 -4.99 0.30 -1.04
CA MET A 107 -5.90 1.36 -0.60
C MET A 107 -5.23 2.75 -0.69
N LEU A 108 -3.95 2.89 -0.29
CA LEU A 108 -3.22 4.15 -0.41
C LEU A 108 -3.04 4.58 -1.87
N ALA A 109 -2.66 3.65 -2.75
CA ALA A 109 -2.54 3.91 -4.18
C ALA A 109 -3.88 4.36 -4.78
N ALA A 110 -4.96 3.62 -4.53
CA ALA A 110 -6.30 3.96 -5.01
C ALA A 110 -6.79 5.29 -4.45
N LYS A 111 -6.59 5.56 -3.15
CA LYS A 111 -6.89 6.84 -2.51
C LYS A 111 -6.21 8.00 -3.25
N SER A 112 -4.93 7.86 -3.57
CA SER A 112 -4.20 8.92 -4.28
C SER A 112 -4.80 9.18 -5.67
N VAL A 113 -5.14 8.13 -6.42
CA VAL A 113 -5.74 8.24 -7.75
C VAL A 113 -7.11 8.90 -7.66
N ILE A 114 -7.96 8.44 -6.73
CA ILE A 114 -9.29 9.01 -6.50
C ILE A 114 -9.15 10.48 -6.11
N SER A 115 -8.40 10.82 -5.07
CA SER A 115 -8.32 12.19 -4.55
C SER A 115 -7.75 13.20 -5.54
N PHE A 116 -6.73 12.82 -6.34
CA PHE A 116 -6.01 13.76 -7.21
C PHE A 116 -6.47 13.75 -8.68
N SER A 117 -7.29 12.78 -9.11
CA SER A 117 -7.88 12.84 -10.46
C SER A 117 -8.82 14.03 -10.56
N LYS A 118 -8.60 14.86 -11.58
CA LYS A 118 -9.42 16.06 -11.87
C LYS A 118 -10.69 15.74 -12.64
N GLU A 119 -10.76 14.60 -13.32
CA GLU A 119 -11.83 14.29 -14.27
C GLU A 119 -12.42 12.91 -14.03
N LYS A 120 -13.65 12.74 -14.54
CA LYS A 120 -14.30 11.44 -14.72
C LYS A 120 -13.46 10.62 -15.70
N GLY A 121 -13.19 9.35 -15.37
CA GLY A 121 -12.44 8.47 -16.26
C GLY A 121 -11.49 7.50 -15.59
N ILE A 122 -11.48 7.41 -14.25
CA ILE A 122 -10.67 6.43 -13.54
C ILE A 122 -11.13 5.02 -13.96
N GLY A 123 -10.20 4.24 -14.49
CA GLY A 123 -10.44 2.86 -14.91
C GLY A 123 -10.52 1.91 -13.73
N LEU A 124 -11.08 0.72 -13.96
CA LEU A 124 -11.17 -0.31 -12.92
C LEU A 124 -9.78 -0.70 -12.38
N ASN A 125 -8.81 -0.89 -13.28
CA ASN A 125 -7.44 -1.27 -12.91
C ASN A 125 -6.67 -0.16 -12.15
N ASP A 126 -7.12 1.10 -12.24
CA ASP A 126 -6.50 2.20 -11.51
C ASP A 126 -6.90 2.22 -10.03
N VAL A 127 -8.07 1.64 -9.71
CA VAL A 127 -8.62 1.54 -8.36
C VAL A 127 -8.39 0.15 -7.77
N ILE A 128 -8.58 -0.88 -8.60
CA ILE A 128 -8.50 -2.30 -8.26
C ILE A 128 -7.60 -2.97 -9.30
N PRO A 129 -6.27 -2.96 -9.10
CA PRO A 129 -5.38 -3.60 -10.06
C PRO A 129 -5.64 -5.10 -10.11
N SER A 130 -5.94 -5.61 -11.31
CA SER A 130 -6.27 -7.03 -11.55
C SER A 130 -5.17 -8.02 -11.15
N SER A 131 -3.91 -7.56 -11.04
CA SER A 131 -2.78 -8.38 -10.60
C SER A 131 -2.85 -8.84 -9.14
N PHE A 132 -3.75 -8.27 -8.33
CA PHE A 132 -3.87 -8.61 -6.91
C PHE A 132 -5.24 -9.21 -6.58
N ASN A 133 -5.21 -10.28 -5.78
CA ASN A 133 -6.42 -10.83 -5.20
C ASN A 133 -6.80 -10.05 -3.93
N ILE A 134 -7.58 -8.99 -4.09
CA ILE A 134 -8.11 -8.21 -2.97
C ILE A 134 -9.54 -8.64 -2.58
N SER A 135 -9.87 -8.45 -1.30
CA SER A 135 -11.17 -8.78 -0.75
C SER A 135 -12.31 -8.01 -1.43
N ASN A 136 -13.49 -8.64 -1.49
CA ASN A 136 -14.69 -7.97 -2.01
C ASN A 136 -15.08 -6.74 -1.16
N TYR A 137 -14.76 -6.74 0.14
CA TYR A 137 -14.97 -5.59 1.00
C TYR A 137 -14.15 -4.37 0.55
N LEU A 138 -12.84 -4.55 0.30
CA LEU A 138 -12.00 -3.46 -0.17
C LEU A 138 -12.41 -3.00 -1.58
N LYS A 139 -12.75 -3.94 -2.48
CA LYS A 139 -13.28 -3.61 -3.82
C LYS A 139 -14.53 -2.74 -3.73
N GLU A 140 -15.50 -3.16 -2.93
CA GLU A 140 -16.75 -2.41 -2.72
C GLU A 140 -16.47 -1.02 -2.15
N TYR A 141 -15.59 -0.93 -1.15
CA TYR A 141 -15.23 0.35 -0.52
C TYR A 141 -14.60 1.33 -1.51
N LEU A 142 -13.58 0.91 -2.26
CA LEU A 142 -12.86 1.78 -3.18
C LEU A 142 -13.73 2.22 -4.37
N LEU A 143 -14.53 1.31 -4.93
CA LEU A 143 -15.48 1.64 -6.00
C LEU A 143 -16.59 2.56 -5.52
N SER A 144 -17.10 2.33 -4.31
CA SER A 144 -18.10 3.21 -3.69
C SER A 144 -17.58 4.63 -3.58
N TRP A 145 -16.36 4.79 -3.08
CA TRP A 145 -15.74 6.11 -2.92
C TRP A 145 -15.51 6.79 -4.28
N ALA A 146 -14.89 6.09 -5.24
CA ALA A 146 -14.64 6.63 -6.56
C ALA A 146 -15.95 7.02 -7.30
N TYR A 147 -17.02 6.25 -7.09
CA TYR A 147 -18.35 6.54 -7.63
C TYR A 147 -18.98 7.77 -6.97
N GLU A 148 -18.91 7.87 -5.64
CA GLU A 148 -19.42 9.03 -4.89
C GLU A 148 -18.73 10.33 -5.32
N GLU A 149 -17.44 10.29 -5.64
CA GLU A 149 -16.71 11.45 -6.19
C GLU A 149 -16.98 11.71 -7.69
N GLY A 150 -17.79 10.88 -8.35
CA GLY A 150 -18.12 11.02 -9.78
C GLY A 150 -16.93 10.75 -10.72
N LYS A 151 -15.92 10.00 -10.26
CA LYS A 151 -14.64 9.86 -10.97
C LYS A 151 -14.50 8.57 -11.78
N LEU A 152 -15.36 7.58 -11.57
CA LEU A 152 -15.31 6.32 -12.31
C LEU A 152 -15.59 6.52 -13.81
N SER A 153 -14.83 5.79 -14.63
CA SER A 153 -15.17 5.53 -16.03
C SER A 153 -16.47 4.72 -16.14
N ASN A 154 -17.14 4.80 -17.30
CA ASN A 154 -18.41 4.08 -17.52
C ASN A 154 -18.27 2.56 -17.34
N ASP A 155 -17.15 1.98 -17.78
CA ASP A 155 -16.89 0.54 -17.62
C ASP A 155 -16.70 0.15 -16.16
N ALA A 156 -15.98 0.98 -15.39
CA ALA A 156 -15.79 0.75 -13.95
C ALA A 156 -17.10 0.94 -13.16
N GLU A 157 -17.94 1.91 -13.56
CA GLU A 157 -19.28 2.12 -13.02
C GLU A 157 -20.20 0.93 -13.31
N MET A 158 -20.16 0.41 -14.55
CA MET A 158 -20.90 -0.80 -14.93
C MET A 158 -20.44 -2.01 -14.13
N TYR A 159 -19.12 -2.18 -13.94
CA TYR A 159 -18.58 -3.23 -13.08
C TYR A 159 -19.09 -3.09 -11.64
N PHE A 160 -19.05 -1.88 -11.08
CA PHE A 160 -19.54 -1.62 -9.71
C PHE A 160 -21.02 -1.97 -9.57
N LYS A 161 -21.85 -1.56 -10.53
CA LYS A 161 -23.29 -1.87 -10.56
C LYS A 161 -23.56 -3.37 -10.62
N LEU A 162 -22.83 -4.12 -11.45
CA LEU A 162 -23.05 -5.56 -11.62
C LEU A 162 -22.59 -6.39 -10.41
N ASN A 163 -21.48 -6.00 -9.78
CA ASN A 163 -20.87 -6.79 -8.72
C ASN A 163 -21.29 -6.36 -7.30
N PHE A 164 -21.75 -5.11 -7.13
CA PHE A 164 -22.08 -4.52 -5.83
C PHE A 164 -23.39 -3.69 -5.90
N ASP A 165 -24.42 -4.23 -6.57
CA ASP A 165 -25.70 -3.58 -6.88
C ASP A 165 -26.36 -2.88 -5.68
N LYS A 166 -26.38 -3.54 -4.51
CA LYS A 166 -26.98 -2.97 -3.29
C LYS A 166 -26.31 -1.66 -2.90
N LYS A 167 -24.97 -1.63 -2.91
CA LYS A 167 -24.18 -0.46 -2.53
C LYS A 167 -24.27 0.63 -3.60
N TYR A 168 -24.22 0.26 -4.87
CA TYR A 168 -24.43 1.17 -6.00
C TYR A 168 -25.78 1.90 -5.91
N LYS A 169 -26.89 1.17 -5.71
CA LYS A 169 -28.23 1.75 -5.58
C LYS A 169 -28.34 2.70 -4.38
N MET A 170 -27.73 2.33 -3.26
CA MET A 170 -27.71 3.17 -2.06
C MET A 170 -27.00 4.50 -2.31
N ILE A 171 -25.83 4.51 -2.98
CA ILE A 171 -25.10 5.74 -3.27
C ILE A 171 -25.83 6.56 -4.32
N SER A 172 -26.35 5.92 -5.36
CA SER A 172 -27.10 6.58 -6.44
C SER A 172 -28.28 7.39 -5.89
N SER A 173 -29.08 6.81 -4.98
CA SER A 173 -30.22 7.51 -4.38
C SER A 173 -29.81 8.70 -3.50
N ILE A 174 -28.65 8.62 -2.83
CA ILE A 174 -28.10 9.75 -2.07
C ILE A 174 -27.66 10.88 -3.00
N LEU A 175 -27.01 10.54 -4.12
CA LEU A 175 -26.54 11.52 -5.11
C LEU A 175 -27.70 12.21 -5.84
N GLU A 176 -28.75 11.46 -6.20
CA GLU A 176 -29.97 12.00 -6.80
C GLU A 176 -30.68 13.01 -5.87
N ASN A 177 -30.74 12.70 -4.56
CA ASN A 177 -31.34 13.59 -3.57
C ASN A 177 -30.50 14.85 -3.27
N LYS A 178 -29.20 14.84 -3.54
CA LYS A 178 -28.31 16.02 -3.40
C LYS A 178 -28.36 16.96 -4.61
N SER A 179 -29.00 16.55 -5.71
CA SER A 179 -29.07 17.30 -6.97
C SER A 179 -30.27 18.27 -7.05
N TYR A 180 -30.96 18.49 -5.93
CA TYR A 180 -32.05 19.45 -5.74
C TYR A 180 -31.63 20.53 -4.74
#